data_AF-A0AAD1ZZQ0-F1
#
_entry.id   AF-A0AAD1ZZQ0-F1
#
_cell.length_a   1.000
_cell.length_b   1.000
_cell.length_c   1.000
_cell.angle_alpha   90.00
_cell.angle_beta   90.00
_cell.angle_gamma   90.00
#
_symmetry.space_group_name_H-M   'P 1'
#
loop_
_entity.id
_entity.type
_entity.pdbx_description
1 polymer ?
#
loop_
_entity_poly.entity_id
_entity_poly.type
_entity_poly.pdbx_seq_one_letter_code
_entity_poly.pdbx_strand_id
1 'polypeptide(L)'
;MYYLYVRVVKAKDLPTNPPTGNYNPYVEVKLGNYKGKTQHFENKTNPVWNQVFTFSKEKIHSSVVEVSVRDRAMVTKDDYLGRVVFDMNKVPTLAPLDSPLAPQWYRIRIIKEKAR
;
A
#
# COMPACT_ATOMS: atom_id res chain seq x y z
N MET A 1 -18.03 -14.65 9.72
CA MET A 1 -17.39 -14.11 8.50
C MET A 1 -16.32 -13.11 8.92
N TYR A 2 -15.06 -13.31 8.55
CA TYR A 2 -13.95 -12.42 8.92
C TYR A 2 -13.52 -11.58 7.72
N TYR A 3 -13.20 -10.31 7.98
CA TYR A 3 -12.69 -9.38 6.98
C TYR A 3 -11.33 -8.85 7.41
N LEU A 4 -10.43 -8.71 6.44
CA LEU A 4 -9.20 -7.94 6.61
C LEU A 4 -9.47 -6.50 6.17
N TYR A 5 -9.21 -5.56 7.08
CA TYR A 5 -9.25 -4.14 6.80
C TYR A 5 -7.83 -3.60 6.67
N VAL A 6 -7.53 -2.98 5.52
CA VAL A 6 -6.25 -2.32 5.27
C VAL A 6 -6.52 -0.83 5.11
N ARG A 7 -6.13 -0.03 6.10
CA ARG A 7 -6.29 1.42 6.08
C ARG A 7 -5.00 2.10 5.65
N VAL A 8 -4.99 2.67 4.45
CA VAL A 8 -3.91 3.51 3.94
C VAL A 8 -4.18 4.95 4.34
N VAL A 9 -3.49 5.44 5.37
CA VAL A 9 -3.70 6.79 5.92
C VAL A 9 -2.96 7.83 5.09
N LYS A 10 -1.62 7.79 5.12
CA LYS A 10 -0.75 8.79 4.48
C LYS A 10 0.65 8.23 4.27
N ALA A 11 1.41 8.87 3.38
CA ALA A 11 2.86 8.70 3.29
C ALA A 11 3.54 10.03 3.60
N LYS A 12 4.82 9.96 3.97
CA LYS A 12 5.63 11.12 4.31
C LYS A 12 7.04 10.94 3.73
N ASP A 13 7.66 12.05 3.36
CA ASP A 13 9.06 12.11 2.95
C ASP A 13 9.38 11.14 1.79
N LEU A 14 8.43 11.00 0.86
CA LEU A 14 8.64 10.20 -0.32
C LEU A 14 9.67 10.86 -1.26
N PRO A 15 10.42 10.09 -2.08
CA PRO A 15 11.52 10.62 -2.90
C PRO A 15 11.04 11.71 -3.87
N THR A 16 11.72 12.86 -3.92
CA THR A 16 11.35 14.02 -4.77
C THR A 16 11.75 13.89 -6.24
N ASN A 17 12.66 12.95 -6.55
CA ASN A 17 13.20 12.76 -7.90
C ASN A 17 12.82 11.37 -8.42
N PRO A 18 11.55 11.16 -8.82
CA PRO A 18 11.17 9.91 -9.46
C PRO A 18 11.88 9.82 -10.83
N PRO A 19 12.28 8.62 -11.28
CA PRO A 19 12.94 8.44 -12.57
C PRO A 19 12.14 8.98 -13.76
N THR A 20 10.81 9.02 -13.63
CA THR A 20 9.82 9.53 -14.61
C THR A 20 9.75 11.05 -14.74
N GLY A 21 10.32 11.81 -13.80
CA GLY A 21 10.32 13.28 -13.81
C GLY A 21 8.98 13.95 -13.43
N ASN A 22 7.92 13.18 -13.16
CA ASN A 22 6.64 13.71 -12.68
C ASN A 22 6.20 12.92 -11.44
N TYR A 23 5.51 13.56 -10.49
CA TYR A 23 5.37 12.99 -9.15
C TYR A 23 3.92 12.72 -8.78
N ASN A 24 3.41 11.54 -9.08
CA ASN A 24 2.02 11.15 -8.90
C ASN A 24 1.86 9.90 -8.00
N PRO A 25 2.20 9.96 -6.70
CA PRO A 25 2.18 8.79 -5.83
C PRO A 25 0.77 8.23 -5.60
N TYR A 26 0.67 6.91 -5.66
CA TYR A 26 -0.48 6.14 -5.21
C TYR A 26 -0.03 4.87 -4.47
N VAL A 27 -0.94 4.28 -3.70
CA VAL A 27 -0.71 3.02 -3.00
C VAL A 27 -1.51 1.92 -3.65
N GLU A 28 -0.85 0.77 -3.82
CA GLU A 28 -1.45 -0.47 -4.27
C GLU A 28 -1.35 -1.51 -3.15
N VAL A 29 -2.50 -2.05 -2.74
CA VAL A 29 -2.62 -3.15 -1.79
C VAL A 29 -2.93 -4.41 -2.57
N LYS A 30 -2.07 -5.43 -2.46
CA LYS A 30 -2.22 -6.72 -3.12
C LYS A 30 -2.30 -7.82 -2.07
N LEU A 31 -3.25 -8.74 -2.25
CA LEU A 31 -3.45 -9.90 -1.40
C LEU A 31 -3.85 -11.10 -2.26
N GLY A 32 -2.88 -11.98 -2.52
CA GLY A 32 -3.01 -13.03 -3.52
C GLY A 32 -3.35 -12.46 -4.90
N ASN A 33 -4.53 -12.82 -5.43
CA ASN A 33 -5.04 -12.35 -6.72
C ASN A 33 -5.85 -11.04 -6.61
N TYR A 34 -6.16 -10.59 -5.40
CA TYR A 34 -6.90 -9.34 -5.18
C TYR A 34 -5.95 -8.17 -5.14
N LYS A 35 -6.38 -7.06 -5.74
CA LYS A 35 -5.61 -5.83 -5.83
C LYS A 35 -6.54 -4.63 -5.71
N GLY A 36 -6.21 -3.73 -4.79
CA GLY A 36 -6.85 -2.43 -4.63
C GLY A 36 -5.83 -1.33 -4.84
N LYS A 37 -6.24 -0.22 -5.46
CA LYS A 37 -5.40 0.97 -5.63
C LYS A 37 -6.08 2.19 -5.02
N THR A 38 -5.29 3.11 -4.50
CA THR A 38 -5.78 4.42 -4.11
C THR A 38 -5.85 5.36 -5.31
N GLN A 39 -6.48 6.51 -5.13
CA GLN A 39 -6.25 7.64 -6.03
C GLN A 39 -4.77 8.07 -5.96
N HIS A 40 -4.29 8.71 -7.02
CA HIS A 40 -2.97 9.32 -7.07
C HIS A 40 -3.10 10.81 -6.72
N PHE A 41 -2.04 11.39 -6.18
CA PHE A 41 -1.95 12.84 -5.96
C PHE A 41 -0.88 13.43 -6.85
N GLU A 42 -1.17 14.53 -7.53
CA GLU A 42 -0.20 15.21 -8.38
C GLU A 42 0.78 16.06 -7.54
N ASN A 43 2.07 15.92 -7.85
CA ASN A 43 3.21 16.62 -7.27
C ASN A 43 3.24 16.73 -5.74
N LYS A 44 2.83 15.66 -5.04
CA LYS A 44 2.67 15.67 -3.58
C LYS A 44 3.48 14.60 -2.84
N THR A 45 4.64 14.97 -2.27
CA THR A 45 5.55 14.09 -1.50
C THR A 45 5.01 13.61 -0.16
N ASN A 46 3.95 14.25 0.34
CA ASN A 46 3.26 13.92 1.59
C ASN A 46 1.76 13.69 1.34
N PRO A 47 1.39 12.64 0.58
CA PRO A 47 0.01 12.35 0.23
C PRO A 47 -0.77 11.80 1.43
N VAL A 48 -2.06 12.15 1.51
CA VAL A 48 -2.99 11.67 2.54
C VAL A 48 -4.19 11.06 1.84
N TRP A 49 -4.29 9.73 1.87
CA TRP A 49 -5.36 8.99 1.17
C TRP A 49 -6.56 8.70 2.06
N ASN A 50 -6.33 8.36 3.33
CA ASN A 50 -7.37 7.91 4.26
C ASN A 50 -8.34 6.86 3.68
N GLN A 51 -7.81 5.95 2.86
CA GLN A 51 -8.62 4.95 2.16
C GLN A 51 -8.56 3.60 2.88
N VAL A 52 -9.72 2.94 2.97
CA VAL A 52 -9.85 1.60 3.55
C VAL A 52 -10.15 0.60 2.45
N PHE A 53 -9.38 -0.48 2.41
CA PHE A 53 -9.65 -1.66 1.60
C PHE A 53 -10.15 -2.78 2.50
N THR A 54 -11.16 -3.50 2.03
CA THR A 54 -11.76 -4.61 2.77
C THR A 54 -11.67 -5.87 1.92
N PHE A 55 -11.14 -6.95 2.49
CA PHE A 55 -11.03 -8.24 1.83
C PHE A 55 -11.70 -9.33 2.67
N SER A 56 -12.55 -10.15 2.06
CA SER A 56 -13.17 -11.29 2.75
C SER A 56 -12.17 -12.42 2.92
N LYS A 57 -11.91 -12.84 4.16
CA LYS A 57 -10.94 -13.91 4.49
C LYS A 57 -11.26 -15.22 3.78
N GLU A 58 -12.55 -15.50 3.52
CA GLU A 58 -13.03 -16.72 2.86
C GLU A 58 -12.60 -16.81 1.39
N LYS A 59 -12.34 -15.67 0.73
CA LYS A 59 -11.93 -15.63 -0.67
C LYS A 59 -10.41 -15.59 -0.85
N ILE A 60 -9.66 -15.45 0.25
CA ILE A 60 -8.23 -15.22 0.22
C ILE A 60 -7.49 -16.50 0.59
N HIS A 61 -6.63 -16.97 -0.32
CA HIS A 61 -5.78 -18.14 -0.12
C HIS A 61 -4.32 -17.76 0.20
N SER A 62 -3.99 -16.47 0.16
CA SER A 62 -2.65 -15.96 0.45
C SER A 62 -2.56 -15.49 1.89
N SER A 63 -1.46 -15.84 2.58
CA SER A 63 -1.16 -15.36 3.93
C SER A 63 -0.40 -14.03 3.94
N VAL A 64 -0.18 -13.40 2.78
CA VAL A 64 0.72 -12.26 2.65
C VAL A 64 0.00 -11.07 2.00
N VAL A 65 0.02 -9.94 2.69
CA VAL A 65 -0.47 -8.65 2.18
C VAL A 65 0.74 -7.82 1.75
N GLU A 66 0.78 -7.43 0.49
CA GLU A 66 1.78 -6.51 -0.04
C GLU A 66 1.17 -5.12 -0.19
N VAL A 67 1.79 -4.12 0.43
CA VAL A 67 1.44 -2.70 0.27
C VAL A 67 2.59 -2.03 -0.44
N SER A 68 2.36 -1.58 -1.68
CA SER A 68 3.36 -0.93 -2.51
C SER A 68 3.01 0.51 -2.80
N VAL A 69 4.01 1.39 -2.75
CA VAL A 69 3.89 2.78 -3.18
C VAL A 69 4.47 2.88 -4.59
N ARG A 70 3.69 3.44 -5.50
CA ARG A 70 4.02 3.58 -6.90
C ARG A 70 3.84 5.01 -7.34
N ASP A 71 4.57 5.40 -8.35
CA ASP A 71 4.47 6.69 -9.00
C ASP A 71 3.79 6.52 -10.36
N ARG A 72 2.67 7.22 -10.58
CA ARG A 72 1.94 7.13 -11.84
C ARG A 72 2.60 7.99 -12.90
N ALA A 73 3.11 7.36 -13.94
CA ALA A 73 3.62 8.08 -15.10
C ALA A 73 2.49 8.37 -16.10
N MET A 74 2.52 9.54 -16.74
CA MET A 74 1.54 9.88 -17.80
C MET A 74 1.85 9.19 -19.12
N VAL A 75 3.13 8.98 -19.44
CA VAL A 75 3.59 8.52 -20.76
C VAL A 75 4.31 7.17 -20.69
N THR A 76 5.01 6.90 -19.59
CA THR A 76 5.79 5.67 -19.39
C THR A 76 5.09 4.70 -18.44
N LYS A 77 5.74 3.58 -18.12
CA LYS A 77 5.28 2.63 -17.10
C LYS A 77 5.38 3.25 -15.71
N ASP A 78 4.39 2.96 -14.86
CA ASP A 78 4.41 3.36 -13.45
C ASP A 78 5.69 2.88 -12.75
N ASP A 79 6.34 3.80 -12.04
CA ASP A 79 7.55 3.52 -11.29
C ASP A 79 7.24 2.98 -9.90
N TYR A 80 8.15 2.14 -9.42
CA TYR A 80 8.02 1.51 -8.12
C TYR A 80 8.86 2.23 -7.07
N LEU A 81 8.20 2.89 -6.10
CA LEU A 81 8.90 3.63 -5.04
C LEU A 81 9.29 2.71 -3.86
N GLY A 82 8.52 1.65 -3.61
CA GLY A 82 8.86 0.64 -2.61
C GLY A 82 7.66 -0.16 -2.13
N ARG A 83 7.91 -1.14 -1.25
CA ARG A 83 6.84 -1.88 -0.56
C ARG A 83 7.12 -2.16 0.91
N VAL A 84 6.04 -2.56 1.56
CA VAL A 84 6.00 -3.23 2.85
C VAL A 84 5.17 -4.50 2.68
N VAL A 85 5.59 -5.58 3.34
CA VAL A 85 4.93 -6.88 3.28
C VAL A 85 4.51 -7.26 4.70
N PHE A 86 3.27 -7.71 4.84
CA PHE A 86 2.67 -8.13 6.10
C PHE A 86 2.28 -9.60 6.04
N ASP A 87 2.58 -10.33 7.11
CA ASP A 87 2.07 -11.68 7.33
C ASP A 87 0.72 -11.58 8.03
N MET A 88 -0.31 -12.16 7.43
CA MET A 88 -1.67 -12.19 7.98
C MET A 88 -1.73 -12.88 9.34
N ASN A 89 -0.84 -13.82 9.63
CA ASN A 89 -0.82 -14.51 10.92
C ASN A 89 -0.39 -13.59 12.07
N LYS A 90 0.28 -12.48 11.75
CA LYS A 90 0.69 -11.45 12.72
C LYS A 90 -0.31 -10.32 12.84
N VAL A 91 -1.38 -10.33 12.03
CA VAL A 91 -2.43 -9.31 12.10
C VAL A 91 -3.39 -9.69 13.24
N PRO A 92 -3.52 -8.87 14.28
CA PRO A 92 -4.44 -9.14 15.37
C PRO A 92 -5.89 -9.19 14.86
N THR A 93 -6.65 -10.15 15.35
CA THR A 93 -8.10 -10.23 15.10
C THR A 93 -8.80 -9.41 16.16
N LEU A 94 -9.52 -8.37 15.75
CA LEU A 94 -10.31 -7.51 16.64
C LEU A 94 -11.78 -7.97 16.64
N ALA A 95 -12.38 -7.97 17.82
CA ALA A 95 -13.83 -8.06 17.97
C ALA A 95 -14.48 -6.69 17.70
N PRO A 96 -15.77 -6.62 17.35
CA PRO A 96 -16.46 -5.35 17.07
C PRO A 96 -16.44 -4.33 18.21
N LEU A 97 -16.23 -4.77 19.46
CA LEU A 97 -16.16 -3.94 20.66
C LEU A 97 -14.74 -3.41 20.94
N ASP A 98 -13.73 -3.89 20.21
CA ASP A 98 -12.36 -3.42 20.38
C ASP A 98 -12.16 -2.05 19.73
N SER A 99 -11.36 -1.21 20.39
CA SER A 99 -10.94 0.05 19.79
C SER A 99 -10.12 -0.21 18.50
N PRO A 100 -10.28 0.62 17.45
CA PRO A 100 -9.50 0.47 16.24
C PRO A 100 -8.02 0.66 16.56
N LEU A 101 -7.17 -0.19 15.99
CA LEU A 101 -5.73 -0.07 16.16
C LEU A 101 -5.24 1.27 15.65
N ALA A 102 -4.39 1.91 16.45
CA ALA A 102 -3.72 3.13 16.04
C ALA A 102 -2.93 2.89 14.74
N PRO A 103 -3.02 3.79 13.74
CA PRO A 103 -2.19 3.69 12.56
C PRO A 103 -0.70 3.68 12.91
N GLN A 104 0.03 2.75 12.30
CA GLN A 104 1.48 2.63 12.48
C GLN A 104 2.22 3.05 11.22
N TRP A 105 3.41 3.64 11.41
CA TRP A 105 4.31 3.98 10.32
C TRP A 105 5.13 2.78 9.91
N TYR A 106 5.27 2.58 8.60
CA TYR A 106 6.12 1.55 8.03
C TYR A 106 7.07 2.17 7.02
N ARG A 107 8.35 1.82 7.15
CA ARG A 107 9.38 2.25 6.20
C ARG A 107 9.28 1.40 4.93
N ILE A 108 9.00 2.05 3.80
CA ILE A 108 9.04 1.39 2.49
C ILE A 108 10.48 1.00 2.16
N ARG A 109 10.67 -0.23 1.67
CA ARG A 109 11.96 -0.67 1.15
C ARG A 109 11.96 -0.57 -0.37
N ILE A 110 12.95 0.13 -0.90
CA ILE A 110 13.21 0.18 -2.34
C ILE A 110 13.81 -1.18 -2.71
N ILE A 111 13.09 -1.92 -3.54
CA ILE A 111 13.66 -3.11 -4.16
C ILE A 111 14.30 -2.60 -5.44
N LYS A 112 15.63 -2.50 -5.44
CA LYS A 112 16.34 -2.41 -6.71
C LYS A 112 16.03 -3.71 -7.43
N GLU A 113 15.21 -3.63 -8.48
CA GLU A 113 15.02 -4.75 -9.39
C GLU A 113 16.43 -5.13 -9.86
N LYS A 114 16.93 -6.30 -9.43
CA LYS A 114 18.22 -6.80 -9.91
C LYS A 114 18.06 -6.93 -11.42
N ALA A 115 18.69 -6.02 -12.16
CA ALA A 115 18.94 -6.22 -13.58
C ALA A 115 19.61 -7.59 -13.72
N ARG A 116 18.94 -8.46 -14.47
CA ARG A 116 19.38 -9.81 -14.79
C ARG A 116 20.59 -9.74 -15.72
#